data_AF-A0A358PZC0-F1
#
_entry.id   AF-A0A358PZC0-F1
#
_cell.length_a   1.000
_cell.length_b   1.000
_cell.length_c   1.000
_cell.angle_alpha   90.00
_cell.angle_beta   90.00
_cell.angle_gamma   90.00
#
_symmetry.space_group_name_H-M   'P 1'
#
loop_
_entity.id
_entity.type
_entity.pdbx_description
1 polymer ?
#
loop_
_entity_poly.entity_id
_entity_poly.type
_entity_poly.pdbx_seq_one_letter_code
_entity_poly.pdbx_strand_id
1 'polypeptide(L)'
;MLSNLILKRALKLPSPDCYYLGLLEIPYHFINKRSKVEEKYDLIEQHILSSDIAKQIAALVSQETRISVLDDLFFGCKRYRIKSCKDAALQMCRIKTIAAYNRRNALEYLLNLFGPNLILEEVMPSADDSFFEIIVDLLRAEGDERLKAEMLYRYERSPSHFLLKNLILLNVPAGPRAYIDACREVGGIMDCADGVGEITEAISAIQDINLLPLLLDLVRLRFSDAFIVGSFHSLYGSLLKALTVCAKSNFELVWRSIDELKTELSSNLDAISFCNVLQNDMLESNKMSLVKELTIPEVKAILRTVE
;
A
#
# COMPACT_ATOMS: atom_id res chain seq x y z
N MET A 1 7.54 46.49 -17.38
CA MET A 1 7.94 45.12 -17.75
C MET A 1 8.84 45.07 -18.99
N LEU A 2 8.49 45.75 -20.10
CA LEU A 2 9.33 45.82 -21.32
C LEU A 2 10.76 46.35 -21.08
N SER A 3 10.93 47.33 -20.20
CA SER A 3 12.21 48.00 -19.97
C SER A 3 13.27 47.09 -19.33
N ASN A 4 12.86 46.10 -18.52
CA ASN A 4 13.77 45.14 -17.89
C ASN A 4 14.26 44.06 -18.86
N LEU A 5 13.44 43.69 -19.86
CA LEU A 5 13.81 42.71 -20.90
C LEU A 5 14.85 43.28 -21.87
N ILE A 6 14.74 44.57 -22.19
CA ILE A 6 15.68 45.28 -23.09
C ILE A 6 17.06 45.42 -22.41
N LEU A 7 17.10 45.81 -21.12
CA LEU A 7 18.34 45.92 -20.36
C LEU A 7 19.05 44.57 -20.17
N LYS A 8 18.32 43.48 -19.90
CA LYS A 8 18.90 42.14 -19.77
C LYS A 8 19.52 41.63 -21.08
N ARG A 9 18.88 41.88 -22.23
CA ARG A 9 19.44 41.55 -23.56
C ARG A 9 20.69 42.36 -23.89
N ALA A 10 20.74 43.64 -23.52
CA ALA A 10 21.89 44.50 -23.75
C ALA A 10 23.14 44.07 -22.96
N LEU A 11 22.97 43.42 -21.81
CA LEU A 11 24.05 42.99 -20.91
C LEU A 11 24.52 41.54 -21.15
N LYS A 12 24.03 40.83 -22.17
CA LYS A 12 24.28 39.39 -22.39
C LYS A 12 24.01 38.51 -21.17
N LEU A 13 23.13 38.95 -20.27
CA LEU A 13 22.69 38.12 -19.16
C LEU A 13 21.86 36.96 -19.77
N PRO A 14 22.07 35.71 -19.33
CA PRO A 14 21.24 34.59 -19.76
C PRO A 14 19.75 34.98 -19.70
N SER A 15 18.93 34.54 -20.66
CA SER A 15 17.49 34.85 -20.61
C SER A 15 16.92 34.35 -19.27
N PRO A 16 15.93 35.02 -18.67
CA PRO A 16 15.26 34.51 -17.46
C PRO A 16 14.95 33.01 -17.59
N ASP A 17 14.52 32.60 -18.78
CA ASP A 17 14.08 31.26 -19.09
C ASP A 17 15.19 30.20 -18.95
N CYS A 18 16.41 30.49 -19.39
CA CYS A 18 17.51 29.52 -19.28
C CYS A 18 18.00 29.34 -17.84
N TYR A 19 17.80 30.32 -16.94
CA TYR A 19 18.05 30.13 -15.51
C TYR A 19 17.07 29.14 -14.89
N TYR A 20 15.77 29.30 -15.16
CA TYR A 20 14.76 28.40 -14.59
C TYR A 20 14.82 27.00 -15.18
N LEU A 21 15.12 26.87 -16.48
CA LEU A 21 15.41 25.56 -17.07
C LEU A 21 16.69 24.93 -16.47
N GLY A 22 17.71 25.74 -16.16
CA GLY A 22 18.92 25.27 -15.47
C GLY A 22 18.65 24.69 -14.07
N LEU A 23 17.53 25.05 -13.42
CA LEU A 23 17.14 24.44 -12.15
C LEU A 23 16.85 22.94 -12.30
N LEU A 24 16.49 22.45 -13.50
CA LEU A 24 16.25 21.02 -13.72
C LEU A 24 17.50 20.18 -13.43
N GLU A 25 18.69 20.73 -13.64
CA GLU A 25 19.98 20.08 -13.39
C GLU A 25 20.46 20.17 -11.93
N ILE A 26 19.72 20.89 -11.08
CA ILE A 26 20.04 21.09 -9.68
C ILE A 26 19.05 20.28 -8.84
N PRO A 27 19.49 19.34 -7.99
CA PRO A 27 18.57 18.59 -7.14
C PRO A 27 17.76 19.50 -6.21
N TYR A 28 16.49 19.18 -5.99
CA TYR A 28 15.55 20.03 -5.24
C TYR A 28 16.05 20.43 -3.84
N HIS A 29 16.79 19.56 -3.16
CA HIS A 29 17.31 19.81 -1.82
C HIS A 29 18.39 20.92 -1.76
N PHE A 30 18.97 21.31 -2.91
CA PHE A 30 19.85 22.48 -3.01
C PHE A 30 19.10 23.80 -3.19
N ILE A 31 17.85 23.76 -3.67
CA ILE A 31 17.01 24.96 -3.79
C ILE A 31 16.58 25.40 -2.38
N ASN A 32 16.13 24.43 -1.57
CA ASN A 32 15.86 24.62 -0.15
C ASN A 32 15.82 23.24 0.51
N LYS A 33 16.55 23.08 1.63
CA LYS A 33 16.68 21.80 2.35
C LYS A 33 15.35 21.24 2.84
N ARG A 34 14.31 22.07 2.96
CA ARG A 34 12.95 21.67 3.36
C ARG A 34 11.97 21.55 2.20
N SER A 35 12.37 21.97 1.00
CA SER A 35 11.48 21.94 -0.15
C SER A 35 11.27 20.53 -0.66
N LYS A 36 10.15 20.30 -1.32
CA LYS A 36 9.84 19.06 -2.04
C LYS A 36 10.21 19.21 -3.52
N VAL A 37 10.37 18.09 -4.22
CA VAL A 37 10.58 18.06 -5.68
C VAL A 37 9.45 18.82 -6.40
N GLU A 38 8.21 18.71 -5.91
CA GLU A 38 7.05 19.42 -6.44
C GLU A 38 7.22 20.95 -6.44
N GLU A 39 7.70 21.53 -5.34
CA GLU A 39 7.91 22.98 -5.21
C GLU A 39 8.95 23.50 -6.21
N LYS A 40 9.97 22.69 -6.52
CA LYS A 40 10.94 22.99 -7.59
C LYS A 40 10.23 23.10 -8.94
N TYR A 41 9.37 22.14 -9.27
CA TYR A 41 8.65 22.16 -10.55
C TYR A 41 7.63 23.30 -10.61
N ASP A 42 6.90 23.57 -9.52
CA ASP A 42 5.97 24.69 -9.43
C ASP A 42 6.68 26.04 -9.64
N LEU A 43 7.89 26.20 -9.12
CA LEU A 43 8.70 27.40 -9.34
C LEU A 43 9.11 27.54 -10.82
N ILE A 44 9.52 26.46 -11.48
CA ILE A 44 9.92 26.49 -12.89
C ILE A 44 8.71 26.82 -13.78
N GLU A 45 7.54 26.27 -13.47
CA GLU A 45 6.29 26.48 -14.22
C GLU A 45 5.77 27.91 -14.16
N GLN A 46 6.12 28.69 -13.14
CA GLN A 46 5.80 30.12 -13.08
C GLN A 46 6.50 30.94 -14.18
N HIS A 47 7.55 30.38 -14.79
CA HIS A 47 8.42 31.10 -15.71
C HIS A 47 8.62 30.40 -17.05
N ILE A 48 8.41 29.09 -17.13
CA ILE A 48 8.66 28.27 -18.33
C ILE A 48 7.40 27.52 -18.74
N LEU A 49 7.13 27.50 -20.05
CA LEU A 49 6.05 26.69 -20.61
C LEU A 49 6.32 25.21 -20.39
N SER A 50 5.29 24.46 -20.01
CA SER A 50 5.40 23.02 -19.75
C SER A 50 5.96 22.22 -20.93
N SER A 51 5.71 22.67 -22.18
CA SER A 51 6.28 22.06 -23.39
C SER A 51 7.80 22.17 -23.45
N ASP A 52 8.37 23.27 -22.98
CA ASP A 52 9.81 23.51 -23.01
C ASP A 52 10.50 22.82 -21.84
N ILE A 53 9.85 22.78 -20.67
CA ILE A 53 10.26 21.94 -19.53
C ILE A 53 10.34 20.47 -19.97
N ALA A 54 9.28 19.96 -20.61
CA ALA A 54 9.22 18.56 -21.04
C ALA A 54 10.31 18.21 -22.07
N LYS A 55 10.55 19.10 -23.05
CA LYS A 55 11.66 18.93 -24.01
C LYS A 55 13.02 18.90 -23.31
N GLN A 56 13.24 19.81 -22.36
CA GLN A 56 14.51 19.88 -21.63
C GLN A 56 14.74 18.64 -20.77
N ILE A 57 13.72 18.15 -20.06
CA ILE A 57 13.80 16.91 -19.28
C ILE A 57 14.16 15.73 -20.18
N ALA A 58 13.47 15.59 -21.33
CA ALA A 58 13.74 14.49 -22.26
C ALA A 58 15.19 14.49 -22.75
N ALA A 59 15.77 15.67 -23.00
CA ALA A 59 17.17 15.81 -23.36
C ALA A 59 18.11 15.45 -22.18
N LEU A 60 17.86 16.00 -21.00
CA LEU A 60 18.72 15.82 -19.82
C LEU A 60 18.78 14.37 -19.34
N VAL A 61 17.65 13.66 -19.28
CA VAL A 61 17.60 12.27 -18.80
C VAL A 61 18.54 11.35 -19.59
N SER A 62 18.74 11.61 -20.88
CA SER A 62 19.62 10.80 -21.73
C SER A 62 21.12 10.99 -21.46
N GLN A 63 21.50 12.06 -20.77
CA GLN A 63 22.89 12.47 -20.56
C GLN A 63 23.29 12.54 -19.08
N GLU A 64 22.30 12.64 -18.18
CA GLU A 64 22.52 12.82 -16.76
C GLU A 64 23.00 11.53 -16.10
N THR A 65 24.02 11.65 -15.26
CA THR A 65 24.61 10.53 -14.50
C THR A 65 24.46 10.68 -13.00
N ARG A 66 24.15 11.90 -12.53
CA ARG A 66 23.92 12.21 -11.12
C ARG A 66 22.55 11.70 -10.70
N ILE A 67 22.55 10.68 -9.84
CA ILE A 67 21.33 10.01 -9.37
C ILE A 67 20.32 10.97 -8.74
N SER A 68 20.79 11.93 -7.94
CA SER A 68 19.92 12.93 -7.30
C SER A 68 19.23 13.87 -8.30
N VAL A 69 19.82 14.07 -9.49
CA VAL A 69 19.19 14.86 -10.55
C VAL A 69 18.23 13.98 -11.33
N LEU A 70 18.63 12.74 -11.67
CA LEU A 70 17.75 11.78 -12.34
C LEU A 70 16.46 11.51 -11.55
N ASP A 71 16.56 11.37 -10.23
CA ASP A 71 15.40 11.16 -9.35
C ASP A 71 14.36 12.29 -9.51
N ASP A 72 14.80 13.55 -9.44
CA ASP A 72 13.97 14.72 -9.72
C ASP A 72 13.41 14.69 -11.15
N LEU A 73 14.26 14.40 -12.13
CA LEU A 73 13.86 14.37 -13.53
C LEU A 73 12.78 13.32 -13.77
N PHE A 74 12.81 12.16 -13.11
CA PHE A 74 11.74 11.16 -13.23
C PHE A 74 10.42 11.60 -12.58
N PHE A 75 10.47 12.39 -11.50
CA PHE A 75 9.28 13.10 -11.03
C PHE A 75 8.72 14.02 -12.12
N GLY A 76 9.58 14.78 -12.80
CA GLY A 76 9.20 15.59 -13.95
C GLY A 76 8.64 14.79 -15.13
N CYS A 77 9.25 13.66 -15.48
CA CYS A 77 8.77 12.77 -16.54
C CYS A 77 7.36 12.26 -16.24
N LYS A 78 7.06 11.94 -14.98
CA LYS A 78 5.70 11.60 -14.51
C LYS A 78 4.76 12.80 -14.67
N ARG A 79 5.14 13.97 -14.16
CA ARG A 79 4.33 15.20 -14.18
C ARG A 79 3.94 15.62 -15.60
N TYR A 80 4.87 15.57 -16.56
CA TYR A 80 4.65 15.98 -17.95
C TYR A 80 4.38 14.82 -18.91
N ARG A 81 4.17 13.60 -18.41
CA ARG A 81 3.85 12.40 -19.20
C ARG A 81 4.86 12.09 -20.32
N ILE A 82 6.15 12.24 -20.03
CA ILE A 82 7.25 12.10 -21.02
C ILE A 82 7.57 10.62 -21.23
N LYS A 83 7.07 10.02 -22.30
CA LYS A 83 7.28 8.57 -22.56
C LYS A 83 8.67 8.18 -23.08
N SER A 84 9.42 9.12 -23.66
CA SER A 84 10.74 8.85 -24.27
C SER A 84 11.82 8.44 -23.26
N CYS A 85 11.58 8.62 -21.96
CA CYS A 85 12.53 8.33 -20.88
C CYS A 85 12.39 6.92 -20.29
N LYS A 86 11.60 6.02 -20.92
CA LYS A 86 11.32 4.66 -20.43
C LYS A 86 12.61 3.89 -20.08
N ASP A 87 13.54 3.81 -21.03
CA ASP A 87 14.72 2.94 -20.90
C ASP A 87 15.67 3.44 -19.80
N ALA A 88 15.82 4.75 -19.66
CA ALA A 88 16.61 5.35 -18.57
C ALA A 88 15.99 5.04 -17.20
N ALA A 89 14.66 5.09 -17.07
CA ALA A 89 13.99 4.73 -15.83
C ALA A 89 14.13 3.23 -15.50
N LEU A 90 14.01 2.36 -16.50
CA LEU A 90 14.26 0.92 -16.32
C LEU A 90 15.68 0.66 -15.85
N GLN A 91 16.66 1.34 -16.45
CA GLN A 91 18.06 1.26 -16.03
C GLN A 91 18.23 1.73 -14.58
N MET A 92 17.66 2.86 -14.19
CA MET A 92 17.71 3.37 -12.82
C MET A 92 17.16 2.37 -11.81
N CYS A 93 16.04 1.73 -12.10
CA CYS A 93 15.44 0.69 -11.24
C CYS A 93 16.35 -0.54 -11.06
N ARG A 94 17.16 -0.89 -12.08
CA ARG A 94 18.02 -2.09 -12.08
C ARG A 94 19.36 -1.91 -11.36
N ILE A 95 19.81 -0.67 -11.10
CA ILE A 95 21.11 -0.41 -10.47
C ILE A 95 21.02 -0.62 -8.95
N LYS A 96 21.47 -1.78 -8.49
CA LYS A 96 21.44 -2.18 -7.06
C LYS A 96 22.31 -1.32 -6.14
N THR A 97 23.32 -0.63 -6.66
CA THR A 97 24.17 0.28 -5.87
C THR A 97 23.46 1.59 -5.51
N ILE A 98 22.33 1.89 -6.15
CA ILE A 98 21.49 3.03 -5.80
C ILE A 98 20.54 2.62 -4.67
N ALA A 99 20.47 3.44 -3.63
CA ALA A 99 19.51 3.24 -2.53
C ALA A 99 18.07 3.09 -3.07
N ALA A 100 17.29 2.18 -2.49
CA ALA A 100 15.92 1.88 -2.93
C ALA A 100 15.04 3.15 -3.01
N TYR A 101 15.15 4.04 -2.02
CA TYR A 101 14.41 5.30 -1.99
C TYR A 101 14.67 6.19 -3.22
N ASN A 102 15.94 6.30 -3.64
CA ASN A 102 16.30 7.11 -4.81
C ASN A 102 15.83 6.50 -6.13
N ARG A 103 15.41 5.22 -6.16
CA ARG A 103 14.82 4.57 -7.35
C ARG A 103 13.30 4.75 -7.42
N ARG A 104 12.67 5.32 -6.39
CA ARG A 104 11.21 5.41 -6.25
C ARG A 104 10.56 6.26 -7.34
N ASN A 105 11.07 7.45 -7.66
CA ASN A 105 10.45 8.27 -8.71
C ASN A 105 10.53 7.62 -10.08
N ALA A 106 11.63 6.91 -10.40
CA ALA A 106 11.74 6.13 -11.62
C ALA A 106 10.67 5.02 -11.69
N LEU A 107 10.47 4.29 -10.59
CA LEU A 107 9.44 3.26 -10.48
C LEU A 107 8.02 3.83 -10.61
N GLU A 108 7.71 4.92 -9.90
CA GLU A 108 6.42 5.61 -9.99
C GLU A 108 6.17 6.17 -11.39
N TYR A 109 7.19 6.71 -12.05
CA TYR A 109 7.11 7.15 -13.43
C TYR A 109 6.73 6.01 -14.37
N LEU A 110 7.41 4.86 -14.24
CA LEU A 110 7.14 3.67 -15.04
C LEU A 110 5.71 3.16 -14.79
N LEU A 111 5.30 3.06 -13.53
CA LEU A 111 3.97 2.62 -13.14
C LEU A 111 2.88 3.54 -13.72
N ASN A 112 3.03 4.86 -13.58
CA ASN A 112 2.01 5.82 -14.01
C ASN A 112 1.82 5.90 -15.53
N LEU A 113 2.86 5.67 -16.34
CA LEU A 113 2.77 5.83 -17.79
C LEU A 113 2.70 4.52 -18.58
N PHE A 114 3.14 3.42 -17.98
CA PHE A 114 3.23 2.13 -18.66
C PHE A 114 2.50 1.00 -17.92
N GLY A 115 2.06 1.24 -16.68
CA GLY A 115 1.22 0.33 -15.91
C GLY A 115 2.00 -0.76 -15.15
N PRO A 116 1.27 -1.57 -14.36
CA PRO A 116 1.85 -2.55 -13.45
C PRO A 116 2.55 -3.71 -14.16
N ASN A 117 2.07 -4.13 -15.33
CA ASN A 117 2.67 -5.24 -16.09
C ASN A 117 4.16 -4.99 -16.39
N LEU A 118 4.51 -3.76 -16.78
CA LEU A 118 5.90 -3.39 -17.02
C LEU A 118 6.76 -3.60 -15.77
N ILE A 119 6.25 -3.23 -14.60
CA ILE A 119 6.97 -3.36 -13.34
C ILE A 119 7.19 -4.83 -12.99
N LEU A 120 6.14 -5.64 -13.10
CA LEU A 120 6.17 -7.06 -12.77
C LEU A 120 7.08 -7.85 -13.72
N GLU A 121 7.15 -7.48 -14.99
CA GLU A 121 7.93 -8.21 -16.00
C GLU A 121 9.38 -7.72 -16.11
N GLU A 122 9.61 -6.41 -16.04
CA GLU A 122 10.92 -5.82 -16.37
C GLU A 122 11.73 -5.32 -15.17
N VAL A 123 11.08 -5.06 -14.03
CA VAL A 123 11.71 -4.44 -12.85
C VAL A 123 11.80 -5.43 -11.69
N MET A 124 10.67 -6.00 -11.27
CA MET A 124 10.54 -6.91 -10.13
C MET A 124 11.55 -8.07 -10.14
N PRO A 125 11.82 -8.77 -11.26
CA PRO A 125 12.75 -9.91 -11.27
C PRO A 125 14.18 -9.56 -10.89
N SER A 126 14.56 -8.29 -11.01
CA SER A 126 15.92 -7.80 -10.71
C SER A 126 16.02 -7.04 -9.39
N ALA A 127 14.90 -6.79 -8.72
CA ALA A 127 14.83 -5.98 -7.51
C ALA A 127 15.52 -6.67 -6.33
N ASP A 128 16.40 -5.94 -5.64
CA ASP A 128 16.86 -6.30 -4.29
C ASP A 128 15.72 -6.19 -3.27
N ASP A 129 15.94 -6.69 -2.06
CA ASP A 129 14.88 -6.82 -1.05
C ASP A 129 14.29 -5.46 -0.66
N SER A 130 15.12 -4.45 -0.38
CA SER A 130 14.64 -3.11 -0.03
C SER A 130 13.88 -2.43 -1.16
N PHE A 131 14.27 -2.62 -2.41
CA PHE A 131 13.53 -2.07 -3.55
C PHE A 131 12.25 -2.85 -3.84
N PHE A 132 12.25 -4.16 -3.59
CA PHE A 132 11.05 -5.00 -3.70
C PHE A 132 9.95 -4.57 -2.71
N GLU A 133 10.30 -4.14 -1.49
CA GLU A 133 9.31 -3.58 -0.55
C GLU A 133 8.59 -2.36 -1.14
N ILE A 134 9.31 -1.48 -1.86
CA ILE A 134 8.69 -0.34 -2.55
C ILE A 134 7.76 -0.80 -3.68
N ILE A 135 8.13 -1.86 -4.41
CA ILE A 135 7.26 -2.45 -5.44
C ILE A 135 5.98 -2.99 -4.80
N VAL A 136 6.08 -3.72 -3.68
CA VAL A 136 4.92 -4.22 -2.93
C VAL A 136 4.03 -3.07 -2.46
N ASP A 137 4.60 -2.02 -1.86
CA ASP A 137 3.82 -0.87 -1.40
C ASP A 137 3.01 -0.19 -2.51
N LEU A 138 3.57 -0.13 -3.72
CA LEU A 138 2.92 0.49 -4.88
C LEU A 138 1.88 -0.43 -5.54
N LEU A 139 2.10 -1.75 -5.55
CA LEU A 139 1.32 -2.69 -6.35
C LEU A 139 0.40 -3.62 -5.54
N ARG A 140 0.51 -3.66 -4.20
CA ARG A 140 -0.29 -4.56 -3.35
C ARG A 140 -1.79 -4.45 -3.62
N ALA A 141 -2.31 -3.24 -3.80
CA ALA A 141 -3.73 -3.02 -4.01
C ALA A 141 -4.28 -3.71 -5.27
N GLU A 142 -3.42 -3.98 -6.27
CA GLU A 142 -3.80 -4.66 -7.50
C GLU A 142 -4.03 -6.17 -7.31
N GLY A 143 -3.47 -6.76 -6.24
CA GLY A 143 -3.65 -8.18 -5.93
C GLY A 143 -3.13 -9.15 -6.98
N ASP A 144 -2.14 -8.75 -7.80
CA ASP A 144 -1.58 -9.58 -8.89
C ASP A 144 -0.92 -10.87 -8.37
N GLU A 145 -1.26 -12.01 -8.99
CA GLU A 145 -0.77 -13.33 -8.57
C GLU A 145 0.75 -13.49 -8.71
N ARG A 146 1.39 -12.80 -9.67
CA ARG A 146 2.85 -12.82 -9.83
C ARG A 146 3.53 -12.13 -8.66
N LEU A 147 2.95 -11.02 -8.18
CA LEU A 147 3.44 -10.32 -6.99
C LEU A 147 3.29 -11.20 -5.75
N LYS A 148 2.13 -11.84 -5.56
CA LYS A 148 1.89 -12.78 -4.44
C LYS A 148 2.89 -13.94 -4.44
N ALA A 149 3.14 -14.54 -5.61
CA ALA A 149 4.09 -15.64 -5.75
C ALA A 149 5.52 -15.21 -5.42
N GLU A 150 5.96 -14.05 -5.93
CA GLU A 150 7.30 -13.51 -5.63
C GLU A 150 7.45 -13.14 -4.15
N MET A 151 6.41 -12.55 -3.54
CA MET A 151 6.39 -12.26 -2.10
C MET A 151 6.54 -13.53 -1.26
N LEU A 152 5.81 -14.59 -1.62
CA LEU A 152 5.89 -15.88 -0.94
C LEU A 152 7.29 -16.48 -1.07
N TYR A 153 7.83 -16.53 -2.29
CA TYR A 153 9.18 -17.05 -2.56
C TYR A 153 10.25 -16.31 -1.74
N ARG A 154 10.18 -14.98 -1.67
CA ARG A 154 11.11 -14.18 -0.86
C ARG A 154 10.93 -14.39 0.64
N TYR A 155 9.69 -14.50 1.10
CA TYR A 155 9.38 -14.77 2.50
C TYR A 155 9.92 -16.12 2.96
N GLU A 156 9.74 -17.17 2.16
CA GLU A 156 10.28 -18.51 2.46
C GLU A 156 11.81 -18.53 2.54
N ARG A 157 12.49 -17.73 1.71
CA ARG A 157 13.95 -17.61 1.72
C ARG A 157 14.48 -16.76 2.87
N SER A 158 13.78 -15.67 3.19
CA SER A 158 14.17 -14.70 4.20
C SER A 158 12.92 -14.10 4.86
N PRO A 159 12.40 -14.72 5.93
CA PRO A 159 11.20 -14.24 6.60
C PRO A 159 11.36 -12.79 7.08
N SER A 160 10.36 -11.95 6.79
CA SER A 160 10.32 -10.57 7.27
C SER A 160 8.92 -10.19 7.71
N HIS A 161 8.83 -9.31 8.72
CA HIS A 161 7.56 -8.78 9.22
C HIS A 161 6.80 -8.02 8.12
N PHE A 162 7.52 -7.27 7.29
CA PHE A 162 6.94 -6.55 6.15
C PHE A 162 6.23 -7.51 5.18
N LEU A 163 6.91 -8.58 4.76
CA LEU A 163 6.32 -9.54 3.81
C LEU A 163 5.16 -10.31 4.46
N LEU A 164 5.30 -10.75 5.71
CA LEU A 164 4.23 -11.47 6.42
C LEU A 164 2.95 -10.64 6.51
N LYS A 165 3.05 -9.38 6.95
CA LYS A 165 1.95 -8.42 6.99
C LYS A 165 1.27 -8.32 5.63
N ASN A 166 2.04 -8.11 4.56
CA ASN A 166 1.47 -7.92 3.23
C ASN A 166 0.87 -9.22 2.63
N LEU A 167 1.42 -10.39 2.95
CA LEU A 167 0.84 -11.70 2.58
C LEU A 167 -0.54 -11.89 3.24
N ILE A 168 -0.68 -11.50 4.52
CA ILE A 168 -1.96 -11.51 5.23
C ILE A 168 -2.96 -10.55 4.58
N LEU A 169 -2.56 -9.29 4.32
CA LEU A 169 -3.41 -8.30 3.68
C LEU A 169 -3.91 -8.75 2.29
N LEU A 170 -3.08 -9.51 1.57
CA LEU A 170 -3.42 -10.08 0.26
C LEU A 170 -4.22 -11.38 0.33
N ASN A 171 -4.63 -11.81 1.53
CA ASN A 171 -5.36 -13.06 1.77
C ASN A 171 -4.60 -14.29 1.22
N VAL A 172 -3.25 -14.26 1.21
CA VAL A 172 -2.44 -15.41 0.80
C VAL A 172 -2.40 -16.41 1.96
N PRO A 173 -2.88 -17.67 1.80
CA PRO A 173 -3.02 -18.62 2.92
C PRO A 173 -1.76 -18.87 3.73
N ALA A 174 -0.58 -18.79 3.08
CA ALA A 174 0.71 -18.93 3.74
C ALA A 174 0.97 -17.83 4.80
N GLY A 175 0.44 -16.62 4.61
CA GLY A 175 0.59 -15.51 5.56
C GLY A 175 -0.05 -15.80 6.91
N PRO A 176 -1.38 -15.99 7.00
CA PRO A 176 -2.03 -16.34 8.26
C PRO A 176 -1.50 -17.63 8.89
N ARG A 177 -1.11 -18.62 8.08
CA ARG A 177 -0.47 -19.85 8.59
C ARG A 177 0.85 -19.58 9.29
N ALA A 178 1.76 -18.84 8.64
CA ALA A 178 3.04 -18.49 9.23
C ALA A 178 2.89 -17.63 10.50
N TYR A 179 1.89 -16.73 10.52
CA TYR A 179 1.55 -15.97 11.72
C TYR A 179 1.07 -16.86 12.87
N ILE A 180 0.20 -17.85 12.60
CA ILE A 180 -0.25 -18.83 13.60
C ILE A 180 0.94 -19.59 14.17
N ASP A 181 1.84 -20.08 13.33
CA ASP A 181 2.98 -20.88 13.75
C ASP A 181 3.94 -20.05 14.61
N ALA A 182 4.23 -18.81 14.21
CA ALA A 182 5.03 -17.88 15.01
C ALA A 182 4.38 -17.57 16.37
N CYS A 183 3.05 -17.39 16.41
CA CYS A 183 2.33 -17.17 17.67
C CYS A 183 2.37 -18.39 18.61
N ARG A 184 2.35 -19.61 18.06
CA ARG A 184 2.52 -20.86 18.83
C ARG A 184 3.93 -20.97 19.40
N GLU A 185 4.95 -20.65 18.62
CA GLU A 185 6.36 -20.71 19.04
C GLU A 185 6.64 -19.78 20.22
N VAL A 186 6.10 -18.55 20.20
CA VAL A 186 6.31 -17.57 21.27
C VAL A 186 5.29 -17.68 22.42
N GLY A 187 4.24 -18.48 22.25
CA GLY A 187 3.15 -18.60 23.24
C GLY A 187 2.33 -17.32 23.42
N GLY A 188 2.16 -16.53 22.37
CA GLY A 188 1.52 -15.20 22.46
C GLY A 188 1.52 -14.46 21.14
N ILE A 189 1.28 -13.15 21.18
CA ILE A 189 1.29 -12.29 19.98
C ILE A 189 2.74 -12.04 19.54
N MET A 190 3.10 -12.50 18.32
CA MET A 190 4.48 -12.43 17.82
C MET A 190 5.04 -11.02 17.62
N ASP A 191 4.20 -10.02 17.38
CA ASP A 191 4.60 -8.66 16.97
C ASP A 191 4.34 -7.58 18.06
N CYS A 192 4.20 -7.98 19.32
CA CYS A 192 3.92 -7.06 20.42
C CYS A 192 5.16 -6.52 21.17
N ALA A 193 6.38 -6.90 20.78
CA ALA A 193 7.61 -6.48 21.49
C ALA A 193 7.80 -4.95 21.53
N ASP A 194 7.36 -4.24 20.48
CA ASP A 194 7.54 -2.78 20.33
C ASP A 194 6.22 -1.99 20.40
N GLY A 195 5.13 -2.62 20.85
CA GLY A 195 3.85 -1.95 21.12
C GLY A 195 2.95 -1.64 19.90
N VAL A 196 3.42 -1.87 18.67
CA VAL A 196 2.60 -1.73 17.45
C VAL A 196 2.45 -3.09 16.77
N GLY A 197 1.34 -3.77 17.04
CA GLY A 197 1.02 -5.08 16.47
C GLY A 197 0.52 -4.98 15.03
N GLU A 198 1.33 -4.46 14.10
CA GLU A 198 0.92 -4.21 12.71
C GLU A 198 0.56 -5.47 11.92
N ILE A 199 1.18 -6.62 12.23
CA ILE A 199 0.89 -7.91 11.62
C ILE A 199 -0.42 -8.44 12.20
N THR A 200 -0.60 -8.32 13.51
CA THR A 200 -1.86 -8.65 14.20
C THR A 200 -3.02 -7.79 13.70
N GLU A 201 -2.80 -6.51 13.42
CA GLU A 201 -3.82 -5.63 12.83
C GLU A 201 -4.17 -6.07 11.39
N ALA A 202 -3.20 -6.54 10.61
CA ALA A 202 -3.43 -7.00 9.24
C ALA A 202 -4.42 -8.18 9.17
N ILE A 203 -4.50 -9.02 10.21
CA ILE A 203 -5.52 -10.09 10.32
C ILE A 203 -6.93 -9.52 10.16
N SER A 204 -7.19 -8.30 10.64
CA SER A 204 -8.50 -7.65 10.55
C SER A 204 -8.97 -7.32 9.12
N ALA A 205 -8.06 -7.39 8.15
CA ALA A 205 -8.34 -7.18 6.72
C ALA A 205 -8.57 -8.49 5.95
N ILE A 206 -8.49 -9.64 6.61
CA ILE A 206 -8.84 -10.92 6.00
C ILE A 206 -10.34 -10.92 5.69
N GLN A 207 -10.66 -11.24 4.44
CA GLN A 207 -12.02 -11.26 3.91
C GLN A 207 -12.30 -12.50 3.04
N ASP A 208 -11.28 -13.26 2.64
CA ASP A 208 -11.48 -14.50 1.88
C ASP A 208 -12.05 -15.59 2.79
N ILE A 209 -13.27 -16.02 2.49
CA ILE A 209 -13.98 -17.08 3.22
C ILE A 209 -13.20 -18.40 3.25
N ASN A 210 -12.34 -18.68 2.27
CA ASN A 210 -11.52 -19.88 2.26
C ASN A 210 -10.47 -19.90 3.38
N LEU A 211 -10.18 -18.74 3.98
CA LEU A 211 -9.29 -18.59 5.13
C LEU A 211 -10.01 -18.76 6.47
N LEU A 212 -11.34 -18.97 6.48
CA LEU A 212 -12.11 -19.20 7.71
C LEU A 212 -11.50 -20.26 8.63
N PRO A 213 -11.02 -21.44 8.15
CA PRO A 213 -10.38 -22.42 9.03
C PRO A 213 -9.17 -21.86 9.79
N LEU A 214 -8.35 -21.04 9.12
CA LEU A 214 -7.17 -20.41 9.74
C LEU A 214 -7.58 -19.33 10.75
N LEU A 215 -8.66 -18.59 10.48
CA LEU A 215 -9.22 -17.64 11.45
C LEU A 215 -9.74 -18.36 12.70
N LEU A 216 -10.43 -19.49 12.55
CA LEU A 216 -10.91 -20.29 13.68
C LEU A 216 -9.74 -20.87 14.48
N ASP A 217 -8.67 -21.31 13.83
CA ASP A 217 -7.45 -21.77 14.49
C ASP A 217 -6.78 -20.66 15.30
N LEU A 218 -6.80 -19.41 14.81
CA LEU A 218 -6.34 -18.26 15.59
C LEU A 218 -7.23 -17.97 16.80
N VAL A 219 -8.55 -18.16 16.69
CA VAL A 219 -9.45 -18.04 17.85
C VAL A 219 -9.12 -19.10 18.89
N ARG A 220 -8.96 -20.37 18.48
CA ARG A 220 -8.56 -21.47 19.38
C ARG A 220 -7.23 -21.17 20.06
N LEU A 221 -6.25 -20.70 19.29
CA LEU A 221 -4.93 -20.34 19.81
C LEU A 221 -5.04 -19.21 20.86
N ARG A 222 -5.77 -18.15 20.54
CA ARG A 222 -5.97 -16.99 21.42
C ARG A 222 -6.61 -17.36 22.76
N PHE A 223 -7.52 -18.32 22.78
CA PHE A 223 -8.24 -18.76 23.98
C PHE A 223 -7.65 -20.02 24.63
N SER A 224 -6.48 -20.47 24.18
CA SER A 224 -5.72 -21.52 24.86
C SER A 224 -5.08 -20.99 26.15
N ASP A 225 -4.98 -21.83 27.17
CA ASP A 225 -4.44 -21.47 28.49
C ASP A 225 -2.98 -20.98 28.43
N ALA A 226 -2.24 -21.39 27.40
CA ALA A 226 -0.83 -21.05 27.22
C ALA A 226 -0.62 -19.71 26.50
N PHE A 227 -1.67 -19.04 26.01
CA PHE A 227 -1.54 -17.86 25.16
C PHE A 227 -1.49 -16.56 25.97
N ILE A 228 -0.36 -15.86 25.90
CA ILE A 228 -0.13 -14.59 26.59
C ILE A 228 -0.69 -13.43 25.75
N VAL A 229 -1.58 -12.64 26.35
CA VAL A 229 -2.23 -11.50 25.71
C VAL A 229 -1.44 -10.22 25.97
N GLY A 230 -1.05 -9.51 24.91
CA GLY A 230 -0.40 -8.18 24.97
C GLY A 230 -1.38 -7.04 25.28
N SER A 231 -0.86 -5.83 25.51
CA SER A 231 -1.58 -4.72 26.16
C SER A 231 -2.26 -3.69 25.25
N PHE A 232 -2.00 -3.64 23.93
CA PHE A 232 -2.42 -2.49 23.10
C PHE A 232 -3.21 -2.84 21.83
N HIS A 233 -2.73 -3.75 20.98
CA HIS A 233 -3.49 -4.33 19.87
C HIS A 233 -3.89 -5.76 20.22
N SER A 234 -5.20 -6.03 20.24
CA SER A 234 -5.69 -7.36 20.59
C SER A 234 -6.00 -8.17 19.34
N LEU A 235 -5.43 -9.37 19.27
CA LEU A 235 -5.85 -10.41 18.34
C LEU A 235 -7.38 -10.63 18.39
N TYR A 236 -7.99 -10.43 19.56
CA TYR A 236 -9.46 -10.43 19.76
C TYR A 236 -10.19 -9.47 18.80
N GLY A 237 -9.79 -8.19 18.77
CA GLY A 237 -10.44 -7.19 17.92
C GLY A 237 -10.22 -7.45 16.44
N SER A 238 -9.01 -7.87 16.05
CA SER A 238 -8.72 -8.23 14.66
C SER A 238 -9.56 -9.42 14.19
N LEU A 239 -9.71 -10.45 15.03
CA LEU A 239 -10.51 -11.64 14.70
C LEU A 239 -12.01 -11.31 14.60
N LEU A 240 -12.56 -10.50 15.51
CA LEU A 240 -13.96 -10.06 15.42
C LEU A 240 -14.24 -9.40 14.07
N LYS A 241 -13.38 -8.46 13.67
CA LYS A 241 -13.54 -7.73 12.41
C LYS A 241 -13.40 -8.66 11.19
N ALA A 242 -12.38 -9.51 11.16
CA ALA A 242 -12.16 -10.45 10.05
C ALA A 242 -13.33 -11.43 9.87
N LEU A 243 -13.80 -12.04 10.96
CA LEU A 243 -14.91 -13.00 10.93
C LEU A 243 -16.24 -12.32 10.56
N THR A 244 -16.47 -11.09 11.04
CA THR A 244 -17.65 -10.30 10.64
C THR A 244 -17.63 -9.98 9.13
N VAL A 245 -16.46 -9.67 8.57
CA VAL A 245 -16.32 -9.45 7.12
C VAL A 245 -16.55 -10.75 6.35
N CYS A 246 -15.98 -11.88 6.78
CA CYS A 246 -16.23 -13.18 6.16
C CYS A 246 -17.72 -13.56 6.20
N ALA A 247 -18.44 -13.21 7.27
CA ALA A 247 -19.87 -13.45 7.40
C ALA A 247 -20.71 -12.68 6.37
N LYS A 248 -20.23 -11.52 5.88
CA LYS A 248 -20.89 -10.80 4.77
C LYS A 248 -20.85 -11.60 3.47
N SER A 249 -19.80 -12.39 3.25
CA SER A 249 -19.66 -13.25 2.08
C SER A 249 -20.42 -14.56 2.21
N ASN A 250 -20.41 -15.19 3.40
CA ASN A 250 -21.14 -16.42 3.65
C ASN A 250 -21.60 -16.52 5.11
N PHE A 251 -22.78 -15.92 5.39
CA PHE A 251 -23.32 -15.83 6.74
C PHE A 251 -23.54 -17.20 7.38
N GLU A 252 -24.19 -18.14 6.68
CA GLU A 252 -24.57 -19.44 7.21
C GLU A 252 -23.35 -20.28 7.61
N LEU A 253 -22.32 -20.31 6.75
CA LEU A 253 -21.10 -21.05 7.02
C LEU A 253 -20.37 -20.51 8.24
N VAL A 254 -20.19 -19.18 8.31
CA VAL A 254 -19.51 -18.54 9.44
C VAL A 254 -20.34 -18.76 10.71
N TRP A 255 -21.65 -18.53 10.67
CA TRP A 255 -22.54 -18.71 11.82
C TRP A 255 -22.44 -20.11 12.42
N ARG A 256 -22.58 -21.15 11.59
CA ARG A 256 -22.45 -22.54 12.03
C ARG A 256 -21.07 -22.81 12.65
N SER A 257 -20.01 -22.31 12.02
CA SER A 257 -18.64 -22.48 12.51
C SER A 257 -18.42 -21.81 13.87
N ILE A 258 -19.04 -20.65 14.11
CA ILE A 258 -18.99 -19.97 15.42
C ILE A 258 -19.82 -20.70 16.48
N ASP A 259 -20.96 -21.30 16.12
CA ASP A 259 -21.78 -22.09 17.04
C ASP A 259 -21.06 -23.39 17.47
N GLU A 260 -20.41 -24.06 16.52
CA GLU A 260 -19.53 -25.20 16.77
C GLU A 260 -18.36 -24.80 17.69
N LEU A 261 -17.70 -23.67 17.40
CA LEU A 261 -16.58 -23.16 18.19
C LEU A 261 -16.99 -22.79 19.63
N LYS A 262 -18.18 -22.20 19.80
CA LYS A 262 -18.75 -21.87 21.11
C LYS A 262 -19.00 -23.13 21.94
N THR A 263 -19.42 -24.21 21.30
CA THR A 263 -19.62 -25.52 21.93
C THR A 263 -18.27 -26.15 22.28
N GLU A 264 -17.29 -26.08 21.37
CA GLU A 264 -15.93 -26.57 21.57
C GLU A 264 -15.24 -25.89 22.76
N LEU A 265 -15.39 -24.57 22.89
CA LEU A 265 -14.74 -23.74 23.92
C LEU A 265 -15.65 -23.44 25.12
N SER A 266 -16.63 -24.30 25.41
CA SER A 266 -17.66 -24.04 26.42
C SER A 266 -17.13 -23.91 27.86
N SER A 267 -15.90 -24.33 28.12
CA SER A 267 -15.23 -24.16 29.42
C SER A 267 -14.57 -22.79 29.59
N ASN A 268 -14.40 -22.02 28.51
CA ASN A 268 -13.75 -20.71 28.53
C ASN A 268 -14.79 -19.59 28.39
N LEU A 269 -15.06 -18.89 29.50
CA LEU A 269 -16.07 -17.82 29.55
C LEU A 269 -15.76 -16.65 28.60
N ASP A 270 -14.48 -16.31 28.43
CA ASP A 270 -14.06 -15.24 27.51
C ASP A 270 -14.28 -15.65 26.05
N ALA A 271 -14.04 -16.92 25.72
CA ALA A 271 -14.31 -17.47 24.39
C ALA A 271 -15.82 -17.48 24.09
N ILE A 272 -16.66 -17.83 25.08
CA ILE A 272 -18.12 -17.73 24.96
C ILE A 272 -18.56 -16.29 24.73
N SER A 273 -17.99 -15.34 25.49
CA SER A 273 -18.27 -13.91 25.34
C SER A 273 -17.90 -13.42 23.94
N PHE A 274 -16.72 -13.80 23.44
CA PHE A 274 -16.29 -13.51 22.06
C PHE A 274 -17.29 -14.03 21.02
N CYS A 275 -17.70 -15.29 21.13
CA CYS A 275 -18.67 -15.87 20.19
C CYS A 275 -20.02 -15.15 20.23
N ASN A 276 -20.51 -14.79 21.42
CA ASN A 276 -21.76 -14.03 21.57
C ASN A 276 -21.67 -12.63 20.94
N VAL A 277 -20.57 -11.91 21.18
CA VAL A 277 -20.33 -10.59 20.58
C VAL A 277 -20.29 -10.71 19.05
N LEU A 278 -19.52 -11.66 18.53
CA LEU A 278 -19.42 -11.89 17.09
C LEU A 278 -20.78 -12.24 16.46
N GLN A 279 -21.55 -13.13 17.08
CA GLN A 279 -22.90 -13.49 16.61
C GLN A 279 -23.82 -12.26 16.57
N ASN A 280 -23.78 -11.39 17.58
CA ASN A 280 -24.55 -10.15 17.59
C ASN A 280 -24.10 -9.20 16.47
N ASP A 281 -22.79 -9.00 16.29
CA ASP A 281 -22.23 -8.13 15.24
C ASP A 281 -22.60 -8.63 13.83
N MET A 282 -22.56 -9.95 13.63
CA MET A 282 -23.01 -10.58 12.39
C MET A 282 -24.51 -10.36 12.14
N LEU A 283 -25.36 -10.50 13.16
CA LEU A 283 -26.80 -10.25 13.04
C LEU A 283 -27.09 -8.79 12.69
N GLU A 284 -26.46 -7.84 13.37
CA GLU A 284 -26.62 -6.41 13.09
C GLU A 284 -26.12 -6.06 11.68
N SER A 285 -24.96 -6.58 11.29
CA SER A 285 -24.45 -6.39 9.92
C SER A 285 -25.38 -7.00 8.86
N ASN A 286 -25.96 -8.16 9.12
CA ASN A 286 -26.89 -8.82 8.20
C ASN A 286 -28.22 -8.08 8.09
N LYS A 287 -28.79 -7.63 9.21
CA LYS A 287 -29.99 -6.76 9.23
C LYS A 287 -29.76 -5.50 8.41
N MET A 288 -28.62 -4.83 8.58
CA MET A 288 -28.27 -3.64 7.81
C MET A 288 -28.12 -3.91 6.31
N SER A 289 -27.67 -5.10 5.90
CA SER A 289 -27.62 -5.49 4.49
C SER A 289 -29.00 -5.76 3.86
N LEU A 290 -30.00 -6.09 4.68
CA LEU A 290 -31.39 -6.26 4.28
C LEU A 290 -32.17 -4.93 4.27
N VAL A 291 -31.65 -3.89 4.93
CA VAL A 291 -32.14 -2.52 4.76
C VAL A 291 -31.70 -2.06 3.37
N LYS A 292 -32.59 -2.26 2.39
CA LYS A 292 -32.46 -1.70 1.05
C LYS A 292 -32.12 -0.22 1.19
N GLU A 293 -31.04 0.25 0.57
CA GLU A 293 -30.76 1.69 0.48
C GLU A 293 -31.88 2.35 -0.34
N LEU A 294 -32.95 2.74 0.34
CA LEU A 294 -34.06 3.44 -0.26
C LEU A 294 -33.63 4.87 -0.52
N THR A 295 -33.65 5.29 -1.77
CA THR A 295 -33.45 6.68 -2.13
C THR A 295 -34.57 7.54 -1.51
N ILE A 296 -34.30 8.82 -1.27
CA ILE A 296 -35.32 9.76 -0.73
C ILE A 296 -36.65 9.72 -1.51
N PRO A 297 -36.67 9.61 -2.85
CA PRO A 297 -37.90 9.40 -3.61
C PRO A 297 -38.64 8.09 -3.27
N GLU A 298 -37.93 6.99 -3.07
CA GLU A 298 -38.52 5.68 -2.73
C GLU A 298 -39.09 5.68 -1.30
N VAL A 299 -38.39 6.29 -0.34
CA VAL A 299 -38.91 6.50 1.02
C VAL A 299 -40.19 7.33 0.99
N LYS A 300 -40.22 8.42 0.20
CA LYS A 300 -41.42 9.25 0.03
C LYS A 300 -42.58 8.51 -0.64
N ALA A 301 -42.28 7.60 -1.58
CA ALA A 301 -43.30 6.79 -2.25
C ALA A 301 -43.93 5.78 -1.28
N ILE A 302 -43.11 5.10 -0.47
CA ILE A 302 -43.58 4.13 0.53
C ILE A 302 -44.42 4.82 1.61
N LEU A 303 -43.98 5.98 2.12
CA LEU A 303 -44.73 6.72 3.14
C LEU A 303 -46.10 7.21 2.65
N ARG A 304 -46.26 7.47 1.34
CA ARG A 304 -47.55 7.82 0.74
C ARG A 304 -48.51 6.63 0.56
N THR A 305 -48.00 5.41 0.65
CA THR A 305 -48.82 4.18 0.54
C THR A 305 -49.22 3.61 1.89
N VAL A 306 -48.79 4.22 3.00
CA VAL A 306 -49.10 3.82 4.38
C VAL A 306 -50.16 4.74 5.03
N GLU A 307 -50.66 5.73 4.29
CA GLU A 307 -51.92 6.45 4.59
C GLU A 307 -53.10 5.77 3.89
#